data_AF-A0A0U2NR52-F1
#
_entry.id   AF-A0A0U2NR52-F1
#
_cell.length_a   1.000
_cell.length_b   1.000
_cell.length_c   1.000
_cell.angle_alpha   90.00
_cell.angle_beta   90.00
_cell.angle_gamma   90.00
#
_symmetry.space_group_name_H-M   'P 1'
#
loop_
_entity.id
_entity.type
_entity.pdbx_description
1 polymer ?
#
loop_
_entity_poly.entity_id
_entity_poly.type
_entity_poly.pdbx_seq_one_letter_code
_entity_poly.pdbx_strand_id
1 'polypeptide(L)'
;MIYVGIISTVIFIFAAVFSIASVFNAISVLGQVRKGKLDELEKKTVSDSLVYSMLVLLFLHLVQFILGMIFNFMPDGPFHYYPIISGGLPFREVMGNSPWHFEALFFDFFIFSIIYFFRKRKYRE
;
A
#
# COMPACT_ATOMS: atom_id res chain seq x y z
N MET A 1 -26.18 -12.42 5.62
CA MET A 1 -25.49 -11.29 6.27
C MET A 1 -24.39 -11.74 7.24
N ILE A 2 -24.67 -12.59 8.24
CA ILE A 2 -23.66 -13.04 9.22
C ILE A 2 -22.44 -13.72 8.56
N TYR A 3 -22.66 -14.64 7.62
CA TYR A 3 -21.58 -15.33 6.89
C TYR A 3 -20.68 -14.38 6.09
N VAL A 4 -21.26 -13.33 5.48
CA VAL A 4 -20.49 -12.32 4.73
C VAL A 4 -19.60 -11.52 5.68
N GLY A 5 -20.12 -11.16 6.87
CA GLY A 5 -19.35 -10.47 7.90
C GLY A 5 -18.19 -11.30 8.47
N ILE A 6 -18.39 -12.61 8.65
CA ILE A 6 -17.33 -13.52 9.09
C ILE A 6 -16.24 -13.63 8.02
N ILE A 7 -16.63 -13.83 6.75
CA ILE A 7 -15.68 -13.93 5.63
C ILE A 7 -14.86 -12.64 5.48
N SER A 8 -15.51 -11.46 5.51
CA SER A 8 -14.81 -10.18 5.42
C SER A 8 -13.84 -9.99 6.59
N THR A 9 -14.24 -10.37 7.80
CA THR A 9 -13.38 -10.27 8.99
C THR A 9 -12.14 -11.14 8.86
N VAL A 10 -12.30 -12.39 8.39
CA VAL A 10 -11.17 -13.29 8.14
C VAL A 10 -10.22 -12.69 7.11
N ILE A 11 -10.74 -12.19 5.98
CA ILE A 11 -9.92 -11.53 4.94
C ILE A 11 -9.14 -10.34 5.53
N PHE A 12 -9.78 -9.50 6.33
CA PHE A 12 -9.11 -8.36 6.96
C PHE A 12 -8.03 -8.77 7.96
N ILE A 13 -8.26 -9.83 8.74
CA ILE A 13 -7.24 -10.35 9.66
C ILE A 13 -6.02 -10.87 8.87
N PHE A 14 -6.24 -11.64 7.80
CA PHE A 14 -5.16 -12.12 6.95
C PHE A 14 -4.39 -10.96 6.30
N ALA A 15 -5.11 -9.96 5.77
CA ALA A 15 -4.50 -8.75 5.21
C ALA A 15 -3.68 -7.99 6.27
N ALA A 16 -4.21 -7.81 7.48
CA ALA A 16 -3.52 -7.13 8.57
C ALA A 16 -2.23 -7.86 8.98
N VAL A 17 -2.30 -9.18 9.19
CA VAL A 17 -1.12 -10.00 9.53
C VAL A 17 -0.07 -9.93 8.42
N PHE A 18 -0.50 -10.03 7.16
CA PHE A 18 0.41 -9.94 6.02
C PHE A 18 1.04 -8.55 5.91
N SER A 19 0.28 -7.47 6.14
CA SER A 19 0.81 -6.10 6.19
C SER A 19 1.85 -5.92 7.29
N ILE A 20 1.62 -6.46 8.49
CA ILE A 20 2.60 -6.40 9.58
C ILE A 20 3.88 -7.18 9.20
N ALA A 21 3.74 -8.39 8.67
CA ALA A 21 4.87 -9.19 8.20
C ALA A 21 5.65 -8.48 7.08
N SER A 22 4.94 -7.76 6.20
CA SER A 22 5.51 -6.95 5.12
C SER A 22 6.38 -5.81 5.66
N VAL A 23 5.93 -5.11 6.71
CA VAL A 23 6.74 -4.08 7.38
C VAL A 23 8.03 -4.67 7.94
N PHE A 24 7.97 -5.79 8.66
CA PHE A 24 9.17 -6.45 9.18
C PHE A 24 10.13 -6.91 8.07
N ASN A 25 9.59 -7.39 6.95
CA ASN A 25 10.38 -7.77 5.78
C ASN A 25 11.08 -6.56 5.16
N ALA A 26 10.36 -5.45 4.96
CA ALA A 26 10.93 -4.21 4.45
C ALA A 26 12.04 -3.66 5.36
N ILE A 27 11.82 -3.67 6.68
CA ILE A 27 12.84 -3.27 7.68
C ILE A 27 14.06 -4.19 7.61
N SER A 28 13.84 -5.51 7.50
CA SER A 28 14.93 -6.50 7.39
C SER A 28 15.77 -6.27 6.13
N VAL A 29 15.13 -6.05 4.98
CA VAL A 29 15.80 -5.71 3.72
C VAL A 29 16.62 -4.44 3.87
N LEU A 30 16.04 -3.38 4.45
CA LEU A 30 16.73 -2.12 4.68
C LEU A 30 17.95 -2.29 5.61
N GLY A 31 17.82 -3.12 6.64
CA GLY A 31 18.94 -3.50 7.51
C GLY A 31 20.05 -4.26 6.79
N GLN A 32 19.70 -5.13 5.84
CA GLN A 32 20.67 -5.87 5.00
C GLN A 32 21.39 -4.95 4.01
N VAL A 33 20.66 -4.02 3.38
CA VAL A 33 21.23 -2.96 2.53
C VAL A 33 22.26 -2.15 3.33
N ARG A 34 21.88 -1.65 4.51
CA ARG A 34 22.75 -0.81 5.35
C ARG A 34 24.02 -1.54 5.81
N LYS A 35 23.93 -2.84 6.09
CA LYS A 35 25.07 -3.66 6.50
C LYS A 35 25.97 -4.09 5.33
N GLY A 36 25.64 -3.74 4.09
CA GLY A 36 26.40 -4.10 2.90
C GLY A 36 26.44 -5.60 2.62
N LYS A 37 25.52 -6.38 3.20
CA LYS A 37 25.51 -7.86 3.12
C LYS A 37 24.78 -8.40 1.89
N LEU A 38 24.18 -7.54 1.08
CA LEU A 38 23.44 -7.91 -0.11
C LEU A 38 24.38 -8.09 -1.30
N ASP A 39 24.17 -9.17 -2.03
CA ASP A 39 24.76 -9.39 -3.34
C ASP A 39 24.25 -8.34 -4.36
N GLU A 40 24.96 -8.12 -5.47
CA GLU A 40 24.56 -7.18 -6.52
C GLU A 40 23.19 -7.54 -7.10
N LEU A 41 22.89 -8.82 -7.26
CA LEU A 41 21.59 -9.30 -7.72
C LEU A 41 20.46 -8.95 -6.73
N GLU A 42 20.73 -9.07 -5.43
CA GLU A 42 19.74 -8.74 -4.39
C GLU A 42 19.53 -7.23 -4.29
N LYS A 43 20.61 -6.42 -4.37
CA LYS A 43 20.51 -4.96 -4.44
C LYS A 43 19.69 -4.50 -5.65
N LYS A 44 19.96 -5.10 -6.82
CA LYS A 44 19.19 -4.84 -8.02
C LYS A 44 17.73 -5.15 -7.76
N THR A 45 17.41 -6.36 -7.29
CA THR A 45 16.03 -6.79 -6.97
C THR A 45 15.29 -5.84 -6.04
N VAL A 46 15.95 -5.32 -4.99
CA VAL A 46 15.36 -4.35 -4.06
C VAL A 46 15.08 -3.02 -4.77
N SER A 47 16.06 -2.46 -5.47
CA SER A 47 15.90 -1.20 -6.23
C SER A 47 14.76 -1.30 -7.23
N ASP A 48 14.78 -2.38 -7.99
CA ASP A 48 13.77 -2.73 -8.97
C ASP A 48 12.39 -2.90 -8.33
N SER A 49 12.30 -3.49 -7.14
CA SER A 49 11.03 -3.62 -6.41
C SER A 49 10.51 -2.25 -5.96
N LEU A 50 11.39 -1.34 -5.51
CA LEU A 50 11.01 0.03 -5.14
C LEU A 50 10.44 0.79 -6.35
N VAL A 51 11.09 0.72 -7.52
CA VAL A 51 10.61 1.38 -8.75
C VAL A 51 9.22 0.90 -9.13
N TYR A 52 9.00 -0.43 -9.12
CA TYR A 52 7.70 -1.00 -9.48
C TYR A 52 6.63 -0.67 -8.42
N SER A 53 7.01 -0.60 -7.15
CA SER A 53 6.11 -0.20 -6.08
C SER A 53 5.64 1.25 -6.25
N MET A 54 6.56 2.16 -6.59
CA MET A 54 6.23 3.55 -6.88
C MET A 54 5.32 3.67 -8.10
N LEU A 55 5.53 2.87 -9.14
CA LEU A 55 4.67 2.86 -10.33
C LEU A 55 3.25 2.39 -9.99
N VAL A 56 3.11 1.33 -9.19
CA VAL A 56 1.82 0.82 -8.73
C VAL A 56 1.11 1.85 -7.86
N LEU A 57 1.81 2.43 -6.89
CA LEU A 57 1.27 3.47 -6.01
C LEU A 57 0.83 4.71 -6.81
N LEU A 58 1.64 5.16 -7.78
CA LEU A 58 1.29 6.27 -8.66
C LEU A 58 0.00 5.99 -9.43
N PHE A 59 -0.12 4.82 -10.04
CA PHE A 59 -1.32 4.46 -10.81
C PHE A 59 -2.55 4.37 -9.91
N LEU A 60 -2.41 3.76 -8.73
CA LEU A 60 -3.49 3.62 -7.75
C LEU A 60 -3.97 5.01 -7.28
N HIS A 61 -3.05 5.89 -6.89
CA HIS A 61 -3.40 7.25 -6.48
C HIS A 61 -3.98 8.09 -7.63
N LEU A 62 -3.48 7.93 -8.87
CA LEU A 62 -4.04 8.61 -10.03
C LEU A 62 -5.50 8.19 -10.29
N VAL A 63 -5.79 6.89 -10.21
CA VAL A 63 -7.15 6.38 -10.33
C VAL A 63 -8.04 6.91 -9.20
N GLN A 64 -7.56 6.89 -7.95
CA GLN A 64 -8.28 7.46 -6.80
C GLN A 64 -8.57 8.95 -7.00
N PHE A 65 -7.60 9.70 -7.52
CA PHE A 65 -7.75 11.11 -7.82
C PHE A 65 -8.82 11.36 -8.89
N ILE A 66 -8.78 10.62 -10.02
CA ILE A 66 -9.78 10.74 -11.09
C ILE A 66 -11.17 10.38 -10.58
N LEU A 67 -11.32 9.29 -9.82
CA LEU A 67 -12.60 8.90 -9.22
C LEU A 67 -13.10 9.95 -8.23
N GLY A 68 -12.21 10.51 -7.41
CA GLY A 68 -12.53 11.63 -6.52
C GLY A 68 -13.04 12.85 -7.29
N MET A 69 -12.37 13.20 -8.40
CA MET A 69 -12.80 14.28 -9.28
C MET A 69 -14.17 14.02 -9.92
N ILE A 70 -14.46 12.80 -10.36
CA ILE A 70 -15.73 12.49 -11.04
C ILE A 70 -16.91 12.46 -10.04
N PHE A 71 -16.74 11.77 -8.92
CA PHE A 71 -17.86 11.47 -8.01
C PHE A 71 -18.07 12.53 -6.93
N ASN A 72 -17.01 13.20 -6.47
CA ASN A 72 -17.14 14.17 -5.37
C ASN A 72 -17.30 15.62 -5.85
N PHE A 73 -17.04 15.94 -7.13
CA PHE A 73 -17.36 17.26 -7.71
C PHE A 73 -18.78 17.34 -8.31
N MET A 74 -19.57 16.26 -8.28
CA MET A 74 -21.00 16.32 -8.61
C MET A 74 -21.80 16.62 -7.33
N PRO A 75 -22.30 17.87 -7.14
CA PRO A 75 -22.92 18.29 -5.88
C PRO A 75 -24.22 17.54 -5.54
N ASP A 76 -24.93 17.03 -6.56
CA ASP A 76 -26.21 16.30 -6.40
C ASP A 76 -26.06 14.79 -6.67
N GLY A 77 -24.84 14.27 -6.67
CA GLY A 77 -24.57 12.85 -6.91
C GLY A 77 -25.06 11.97 -5.75
N PRO A 78 -25.77 10.85 -6.00
CA PRO A 78 -26.19 9.92 -4.94
C PRO A 78 -25.03 9.10 -4.35
N PHE A 79 -23.81 9.27 -4.89
CA PHE A 79 -22.65 8.45 -4.58
C PHE A 79 -21.45 9.32 -4.23
N HIS A 80 -20.90 9.12 -3.04
CA HIS A 80 -19.63 9.71 -2.62
C HIS A 80 -18.51 8.68 -2.74
N TYR A 81 -17.41 9.08 -3.38
CA TYR A 81 -16.23 8.23 -3.47
C TYR A 81 -15.33 8.44 -2.26
N TYR A 82 -15.07 7.36 -1.53
CA TYR A 82 -14.12 7.33 -0.44
C TYR A 82 -12.83 6.63 -0.92
N PRO A 83 -11.67 7.30 -0.88
CA PRO A 83 -10.42 6.69 -1.33
C PRO A 83 -10.03 5.55 -0.41
N ILE A 84 -9.53 4.46 -1.02
CA ILE A 84 -9.08 3.24 -0.31
C ILE A 84 -7.80 3.49 0.49
N ILE A 85 -6.96 4.42 0.02
CA ILE A 85 -5.78 4.90 0.72
C ILE A 85 -6.02 6.36 1.02
N SER A 86 -5.94 6.73 2.30
CA SER A 86 -5.98 8.13 2.70
C SER A 86 -4.79 8.85 2.07
N GLY A 87 -5.03 9.83 1.20
CA GLY A 87 -4.02 10.76 0.72
C GLY A 87 -3.61 11.81 1.77
N GLY A 88 -3.92 11.57 3.05
CA GLY A 88 -3.79 12.53 4.15
C GLY A 88 -4.90 13.58 4.21
N LEU A 89 -5.88 13.52 3.30
CA LEU A 89 -7.03 14.41 3.27
C LEU A 89 -8.26 13.66 2.76
N PRO A 90 -9.33 13.50 3.56
CA PRO A 90 -10.65 13.44 2.97
C PRO A 90 -10.93 14.84 2.39
N PHE A 91 -11.43 14.93 1.15
CA PHE A 91 -11.80 16.20 0.49
C PHE A 91 -12.86 17.04 1.26
N ARG A 92 -13.21 16.65 2.49
CA ARG A 92 -14.14 17.32 3.40
C ARG A 92 -13.51 17.82 4.72
N GLU A 93 -12.31 17.37 5.09
CA GLU A 93 -11.63 17.81 6.32
C GLU A 93 -10.18 18.22 6.04
N VAL A 94 -10.01 19.42 5.48
CA VAL A 94 -8.72 20.10 5.35
C VAL A 94 -8.13 20.49 6.72
N MET A 95 -8.85 20.27 7.82
CA MET A 95 -8.43 20.56 9.20
C MET A 95 -8.90 19.50 10.22
N GLY A 96 -8.89 18.21 9.85
CA GLY A 96 -9.20 17.09 10.76
C GLY A 96 -7.93 16.55 11.43
N ASN A 97 -7.79 16.80 12.73
CA ASN A 97 -6.58 16.64 13.54
C ASN A 97 -6.24 15.16 13.90
N SER A 98 -5.94 14.32 12.91
CA SER A 98 -5.25 13.03 13.16
C SER A 98 -3.80 13.10 12.67
N PRO A 99 -2.82 13.24 13.57
CA PRO A 99 -1.47 13.67 13.18
C PRO A 99 -0.61 12.58 12.51
N TRP A 100 -1.09 11.33 12.39
CA TRP A 100 -0.29 10.23 11.84
C TRP A 100 -1.13 9.23 11.04
N HIS A 101 -1.08 9.33 9.71
CA HIS A 101 -1.69 8.38 8.77
C HIS A 101 -0.82 7.14 8.58
N PHE A 102 -0.61 6.38 9.65
CA PHE A 102 0.18 5.15 9.58
C PHE A 102 -0.42 4.14 8.59
N GLU A 103 -1.74 4.14 8.41
CA GLU A 103 -2.44 3.28 7.45
C GLU A 103 -1.90 3.38 6.01
N ALA A 104 -1.53 4.58 5.56
CA ALA A 104 -0.94 4.77 4.23
C ALA A 104 0.47 4.17 4.14
N LEU A 105 1.29 4.41 5.17
CA LEU A 105 2.64 3.85 5.25
C LEU A 105 2.63 2.30 5.31
N PHE A 106 1.73 1.71 6.09
CA PHE A 106 1.57 0.25 6.15
C PHE A 106 1.13 -0.32 4.79
N PHE A 107 0.29 0.41 4.05
CA PHE A 107 -0.15 0.02 2.72
C PHE A 107 0.98 0.10 1.68
N ASP A 108 1.84 1.12 1.76
CA ASP A 108 3.03 1.24 0.91
C ASP A 108 4.00 0.07 1.14
N PHE A 109 4.25 -0.28 2.41
CA PHE A 109 5.07 -1.44 2.77
C PHE A 109 4.47 -2.77 2.33
N PHE A 110 3.13 -2.88 2.36
CA PHE A 110 2.40 -4.04 1.85
C PHE A 110 2.60 -4.20 0.34
N ILE A 111 2.38 -3.15 -0.46
CA ILE A 111 2.62 -3.17 -1.90
C ILE A 111 4.08 -3.53 -2.21
N PHE A 112 5.01 -2.88 -1.52
CA PHE A 112 6.43 -3.16 -1.69
C PHE A 112 6.75 -4.63 -1.43
N SER A 113 6.21 -5.20 -0.35
CA SER A 113 6.51 -6.58 0.04
C SER A 113 5.91 -7.61 -0.91
N ILE A 114 4.73 -7.35 -1.47
CA ILE A 114 4.14 -8.18 -2.53
C ILE A 114 5.05 -8.18 -3.77
N ILE A 115 5.41 -7.00 -4.25
CA ILE A 115 6.25 -6.86 -5.46
C ILE A 115 7.61 -7.50 -5.20
N TYR A 116 8.23 -7.20 -4.06
CA TYR A 116 9.51 -7.76 -3.67
C TYR A 116 9.46 -9.29 -3.58
N PHE A 117 8.39 -9.87 -3.02
CA PHE A 117 8.22 -11.32 -2.95
C PHE A 117 8.23 -11.98 -4.33
N PHE A 118 7.41 -11.48 -5.27
CA PHE A 118 7.34 -12.03 -6.62
C PHE A 118 8.65 -11.84 -7.40
N ARG A 119 9.30 -10.68 -7.23
CA ARG A 119 10.57 -10.41 -7.91
C ARG A 119 11.71 -11.25 -7.36
N LYS A 120 11.81 -11.38 -6.03
CA LYS A 120 12.80 -12.25 -5.39
C LYS A 120 12.67 -13.69 -5.85
N ARG A 121 11.44 -14.18 -6.05
CA ARG A 121 11.20 -15.51 -6.61
C ARG A 121 11.70 -15.62 -8.05
N LYS A 122 11.37 -14.64 -8.90
CA LYS A 122 11.81 -14.60 -10.31
C LYS A 122 13.33 -14.59 -10.50
N TYR A 123 14.09 -13.98 -9.59
CA TYR A 123 15.57 -13.91 -9.68
C TYR A 123 16.29 -15.06 -8.98
N ARG A 124 15.58 -15.95 -8.28
CA ARG A 124 16.15 -17.15 -7.64
C ARG A 124 15.90 -18.44 -8.44
N GLU A 125 15.03 -18.39 -9.44
CA GLU A 125 14.83 -19.40 -10.48
C GLU A 125 15.71 -19.06 -11.69
#